data_AF-A0A089Z8Y2-F1
#
_entry.id   AF-A0A089Z8Y2-F1
#
_cell.length_a   1.000
_cell.length_b   1.000
_cell.length_c   1.000
_cell.angle_alpha   90.00
_cell.angle_beta   90.00
_cell.angle_gamma   90.00
#
_symmetry.space_group_name_H-M   'P 1'
#
loop_
_entity.id
_entity.type
_entity.pdbx_description
1 polymer ?
#
loop_
_entity_poly.entity_id
_entity_poly.type
_entity_poly.pdbx_seq_one_letter_code
_entity_poly.pdbx_strand_id
1 'polypeptide(L)'
;MQAADFDLTLARTPSGTVDLRGAQVAYLHDSDRSWPDVVELDGFVYGSIIVDEAGERREAVGRRNSVTHRVAWIRRGPDYNPQPYEQLAGWYRKTGHDDDARRVLLAKQRHRRQMLSPAARAWGYLLDLTVGYGYRPWLAGVWLLALTLLGTLIFGAHSPTPAKRGEGAPFQPLVYTLDLLIPIGGLGQRTAWYWSNHSLQWLAYLLIAFGWMLTTAVIAGVTRTLQKN
;
A
#
# COMPACT_ATOMS: atom_id res chain seq x y z
N MET A 1 -16.30 -29.52 11.27
CA MET A 1 -17.69 -29.92 10.95
C MET A 1 -17.89 -29.82 9.45
N GLN A 2 -18.57 -30.79 8.81
CA GLN A 2 -18.96 -30.70 7.41
C GLN A 2 -20.47 -30.89 7.29
N ALA A 3 -21.15 -30.01 6.58
CA ALA A 3 -22.60 -30.11 6.37
C ALA A 3 -22.96 -29.65 4.96
N ALA A 4 -23.96 -30.27 4.34
CA ALA A 4 -24.50 -29.76 3.08
C ALA A 4 -25.28 -28.47 3.33
N ASP A 5 -26.18 -28.49 4.31
CA ASP A 5 -27.03 -27.38 4.67
C ASP A 5 -26.78 -27.03 6.14
N PHE A 6 -26.47 -25.76 6.40
CA PHE A 6 -26.29 -25.25 7.76
C PHE A 6 -27.25 -24.08 7.98
N ASP A 7 -28.30 -24.37 8.74
CA ASP A 7 -29.35 -23.41 9.06
C ASP A 7 -29.05 -22.68 10.37
N LEU A 8 -28.66 -21.41 10.27
CA LEU A 8 -28.42 -20.54 11.42
C LEU A 8 -29.58 -19.56 11.64
N THR A 9 -30.80 -19.83 11.19
CA THR A 9 -31.94 -18.89 11.39
C THR A 9 -32.54 -19.02 12.79
N LEU A 10 -31.86 -18.47 13.79
CA LEU A 10 -32.29 -18.56 15.20
C LEU A 10 -33.42 -17.56 15.51
N ALA A 11 -34.37 -17.98 16.36
CA ALA A 11 -35.49 -17.14 16.78
C ALA A 11 -35.05 -15.88 17.55
N ARG A 12 -33.93 -15.99 18.27
CA ARG A 12 -33.28 -14.91 19.03
C ARG A 12 -31.77 -15.00 18.81
N THR A 13 -31.11 -13.84 18.83
CA THR A 13 -29.65 -13.77 18.74
C THR A 13 -29.01 -14.56 19.88
N PRO A 14 -28.04 -15.44 19.61
CA PRO A 14 -27.32 -16.15 20.65
C PRO A 14 -26.69 -15.16 21.63
N SER A 15 -26.74 -15.47 22.92
CA SER A 15 -26.01 -14.72 23.96
C SER A 15 -24.55 -15.17 24.08
N GLY A 16 -24.18 -16.32 23.51
CA GLY A 16 -22.83 -16.88 23.53
C GLY A 16 -22.11 -16.77 22.20
N THR A 17 -20.81 -17.09 22.21
CA THR A 17 -19.96 -17.11 21.00
C THR A 17 -20.44 -18.17 20.02
N VAL A 18 -20.48 -17.82 18.74
CA VAL A 18 -20.64 -18.77 17.64
C VAL A 18 -19.26 -19.11 17.09
N ASP A 19 -18.83 -20.35 17.29
CA ASP A 19 -17.57 -20.91 16.78
C ASP A 19 -17.86 -21.80 15.57
N LEU A 20 -17.44 -21.34 14.39
CA LEU A 20 -17.51 -22.07 13.11
C LEU A 20 -16.13 -22.36 12.55
N ARG A 21 -15.09 -22.36 13.40
CA ARG A 21 -13.72 -22.57 12.94
C ARG A 21 -13.56 -23.93 12.25
N GLY A 22 -12.90 -23.91 11.09
CA GLY A 22 -12.68 -25.09 10.25
C GLY A 22 -13.96 -25.78 9.75
N ALA A 23 -15.14 -25.17 9.91
CA ALA A 23 -16.38 -25.72 9.39
C ALA A 23 -16.46 -25.53 7.87
N GLN A 24 -17.03 -26.50 7.17
CA GLN A 24 -17.24 -26.45 5.73
C GLN A 24 -18.70 -26.76 5.44
N VAL A 25 -19.38 -25.81 4.81
CA VAL A 25 -20.82 -25.92 4.51
C VAL A 25 -21.09 -25.66 3.03
N ALA A 26 -22.02 -26.37 2.40
CA ALA A 26 -22.38 -26.05 1.02
C ALA A 26 -23.33 -24.83 0.97
N TYR A 27 -24.33 -24.82 1.84
CA TYR A 27 -25.30 -23.73 1.97
C TYR A 27 -25.32 -23.22 3.41
N LEU A 28 -25.10 -21.93 3.58
CA LEU A 28 -25.27 -21.21 4.84
C LEU A 28 -26.59 -20.45 4.78
N HIS A 29 -27.55 -20.82 5.62
CA HIS A 29 -28.75 -20.02 5.82
C HIS A 29 -28.55 -19.10 7.01
N ASP A 30 -28.79 -17.80 6.81
CA ASP A 30 -28.70 -16.83 7.88
C ASP A 30 -29.85 -15.83 7.88
N SER A 31 -29.94 -15.05 8.95
CA SER A 31 -30.89 -13.97 9.15
C SER A 31 -30.22 -12.87 9.98
N ASP A 32 -30.92 -11.75 10.17
CA ASP A 32 -30.41 -10.64 10.98
C ASP A 32 -30.21 -11.02 12.46
N ARG A 33 -30.84 -12.11 12.92
CA ARG A 33 -30.73 -12.63 14.29
C ARG A 33 -29.74 -13.78 14.44
N SER A 34 -29.10 -14.22 13.36
CA SER A 34 -28.20 -15.38 13.37
C SER A 34 -26.89 -15.14 14.10
N TRP A 35 -26.41 -13.90 14.12
CA TRP A 35 -25.01 -13.60 14.44
C TRP A 35 -24.87 -12.87 15.77
N PRO A 36 -24.19 -13.47 16.78
CA PRO A 36 -23.92 -12.84 18.07
C PRO A 36 -22.82 -11.78 17.99
N ASP A 37 -22.48 -11.19 19.13
CA ASP A 37 -21.45 -10.16 19.26
C ASP A 37 -20.01 -10.68 19.08
N VAL A 38 -19.77 -11.99 19.31
CA VAL A 38 -18.47 -12.64 19.12
C VAL A 38 -18.63 -13.85 18.20
N VAL A 39 -17.88 -13.84 17.09
CA VAL A 39 -17.97 -14.89 16.05
C VAL A 39 -16.57 -15.34 15.64
N GLU A 40 -16.29 -16.64 15.74
CA GLU A 40 -15.03 -17.22 15.29
C GLU A 40 -15.21 -17.97 13.97
N LEU A 41 -14.61 -17.43 12.90
CA LEU A 41 -14.79 -17.91 11.52
C LEU A 41 -13.49 -18.43 10.89
N ASP A 42 -12.43 -18.64 11.67
CA ASP A 42 -11.14 -19.06 11.12
C ASP A 42 -11.24 -20.41 10.39
N GLY A 43 -10.92 -20.44 9.10
CA GLY A 43 -11.02 -21.63 8.27
C GLY A 43 -12.46 -22.03 7.94
N PHE A 44 -13.46 -21.18 8.22
CA PHE A 44 -14.84 -21.40 7.80
C PHE A 44 -14.96 -21.22 6.28
N VAL A 45 -15.57 -22.21 5.61
CA VAL A 45 -15.78 -22.22 4.16
C VAL A 45 -17.25 -22.49 3.88
N TYR A 46 -17.84 -21.70 2.98
CA TYR A 46 -19.23 -21.86 2.53
C TYR A 46 -19.37 -21.76 1.00
N GLY A 47 -20.27 -22.56 0.42
CA GLY A 47 -20.54 -22.56 -1.02
C GLY A 47 -21.45 -21.42 -1.46
N SER A 48 -22.61 -21.28 -0.81
CA SER A 48 -23.56 -20.19 -1.03
C SER A 48 -24.16 -19.68 0.28
N ILE A 49 -24.62 -18.42 0.28
CA ILE A 49 -25.30 -17.79 1.41
C ILE A 49 -26.75 -17.51 1.00
N ILE A 50 -27.67 -18.09 1.77
CA ILE A 50 -29.11 -17.89 1.64
C ILE A 50 -29.56 -17.09 2.87
N VAL A 51 -30.42 -16.11 2.67
CA VAL A 51 -30.96 -15.29 3.76
C VAL A 51 -32.45 -15.54 3.87
N ASP A 52 -32.89 -15.80 5.09
CA ASP A 52 -34.29 -15.84 5.46
C ASP A 52 -34.72 -14.44 5.91
N GLU A 53 -35.54 -13.80 5.08
CA GLU A 53 -36.09 -12.47 5.35
C GLU A 53 -37.61 -12.52 5.13
N ALA A 54 -38.37 -12.21 6.18
CA ALA A 54 -39.83 -12.24 6.18
C ALA A 54 -40.46 -13.58 5.72
N GLY A 55 -39.77 -14.70 5.95
CA GLY A 55 -40.24 -16.05 5.58
C GLY A 55 -39.92 -16.47 4.15
N GLU A 56 -39.16 -15.67 3.40
CA GLU A 56 -38.65 -16.03 2.09
C GLU A 56 -37.14 -16.27 2.12
N ARG A 57 -36.71 -17.40 1.53
CA ARG A 57 -35.30 -17.74 1.35
C ARG A 57 -34.80 -17.25 0.01
N ARG A 58 -33.88 -16.28 0.03
CA ARG A 58 -33.29 -15.67 -1.17
C ARG A 58 -31.77 -15.67 -1.07
N GLU A 59 -31.10 -15.71 -2.22
CA GLU A 59 -29.64 -15.59 -2.25
C GLU A 59 -29.21 -14.22 -1.68
N ALA A 60 -28.11 -14.18 -0.93
CA ALA A 60 -27.69 -12.99 -0.16
C ALA A 60 -27.10 -11.84 -1.01
N VAL A 61 -27.59 -11.67 -2.23
CA VAL A 61 -26.98 -10.88 -3.31
C VAL A 61 -27.87 -9.67 -3.66
N GLY A 62 -27.28 -8.56 -4.13
CA GLY A 62 -28.01 -7.42 -4.69
C GLY A 62 -28.72 -6.48 -3.69
N ARG A 63 -28.62 -6.72 -2.37
CA ARG A 63 -29.15 -5.81 -1.35
C ARG A 63 -28.20 -4.66 -1.07
N ARG A 64 -28.75 -3.44 -0.98
CA ARG A 64 -28.01 -2.16 -0.86
C ARG A 64 -27.05 -2.09 0.35
N ASN A 65 -27.19 -2.98 1.34
CA ASN A 65 -26.34 -3.06 2.54
C ASN A 65 -25.79 -4.46 2.85
N SER A 66 -25.95 -5.45 1.95
CA SER A 66 -25.53 -6.84 2.25
C SER A 66 -24.04 -6.93 2.56
N VAL A 67 -23.18 -6.30 1.75
CA VAL A 67 -21.72 -6.31 1.96
C VAL A 67 -21.34 -5.73 3.30
N THR A 68 -21.89 -4.58 3.69
CA THR A 68 -21.54 -3.91 4.94
C THR A 68 -21.91 -4.77 6.14
N HIS A 69 -23.11 -5.35 6.13
CA HIS A 69 -23.56 -6.27 7.17
C HIS A 69 -22.65 -7.51 7.25
N ARG A 70 -22.30 -8.08 6.08
CA ARG A 70 -21.37 -9.21 5.94
C ARG A 70 -19.90 -8.83 6.08
N VAL A 71 -19.56 -7.59 6.35
CA VAL A 71 -18.22 -7.24 6.80
C VAL A 71 -18.23 -7.05 8.32
N ALA A 72 -19.34 -6.57 8.87
CA ALA A 72 -19.50 -6.36 10.31
C ALA A 72 -19.33 -7.67 11.10
N TRP A 73 -19.98 -8.77 10.69
CA TRP A 73 -19.84 -10.07 11.36
C TRP A 73 -18.41 -10.64 11.37
N ILE A 74 -17.60 -10.46 10.30
CA ILE A 74 -16.19 -10.89 10.26
C ILE A 74 -15.36 -10.04 11.24
N ARG A 75 -15.73 -8.77 11.44
CA ARG A 75 -15.06 -7.86 12.37
C ARG A 75 -15.41 -8.11 13.84
N ARG A 76 -16.41 -8.95 14.12
CA ARG A 76 -16.76 -9.40 15.48
C ARG A 76 -15.84 -10.50 16.01
N GLY A 77 -14.96 -11.05 15.16
CA GLY A 77 -13.94 -11.99 15.61
C GLY A 77 -12.92 -11.32 16.54
N PRO A 78 -12.38 -12.06 17.53
CA PRO A 78 -11.42 -11.51 18.49
C PRO A 78 -10.11 -11.09 17.83
N ASP A 79 -9.69 -11.80 16.78
CA ASP A 79 -8.44 -11.57 16.06
C ASP A 79 -8.67 -11.20 14.58
N TYR A 80 -7.71 -10.48 14.00
CA TYR A 80 -7.72 -10.25 12.55
C TYR A 80 -7.31 -11.51 11.80
N ASN A 81 -8.25 -12.02 11.03
CA ASN A 81 -8.02 -13.10 10.09
C ASN A 81 -8.31 -12.64 8.65
N PRO A 82 -7.36 -12.77 7.70
CA PRO A 82 -7.59 -12.42 6.30
C PRO A 82 -8.52 -13.40 5.56
N GLN A 83 -8.61 -14.66 5.99
CA GLN A 83 -9.31 -15.73 5.25
C GLN A 83 -10.82 -15.49 5.13
N PRO A 84 -11.57 -15.08 6.18
CA PRO A 84 -13.01 -14.88 6.06
C PRO A 84 -13.39 -13.79 5.04
N TYR A 85 -12.52 -12.77 4.87
CA TYR A 85 -12.69 -11.74 3.83
C TYR A 85 -12.47 -12.30 2.43
N GLU A 86 -11.46 -13.17 2.26
CA GLU A 86 -11.19 -13.79 0.97
C GLU A 86 -12.28 -14.77 0.56
N GLN A 87 -12.80 -15.55 1.52
CA GLN A 87 -13.93 -16.44 1.32
C GLN A 87 -15.17 -15.66 0.85
N LEU A 88 -15.51 -14.56 1.54
CA LEU A 88 -16.65 -13.72 1.17
C LEU A 88 -16.46 -13.05 -0.20
N ALA A 89 -15.27 -12.53 -0.49
CA ALA A 89 -14.96 -11.94 -1.79
C ALA A 89 -14.95 -13.00 -2.91
N GLY A 90 -14.56 -14.24 -2.61
CA GLY A 90 -14.64 -15.37 -3.53
C GLY A 90 -16.09 -15.74 -3.85
N TRP A 91 -16.96 -15.77 -2.85
CA TRP A 91 -18.39 -16.01 -3.03
C TRP A 91 -19.05 -14.92 -3.90
N TYR A 92 -18.82 -13.62 -3.61
CA TYR A 92 -19.36 -12.53 -4.44
C TYR A 92 -18.91 -12.58 -5.90
N ARG A 93 -17.66 -13.00 -6.18
CA ARG A 93 -17.18 -13.20 -7.56
C ARG A 93 -17.92 -14.34 -8.26
N LYS A 94 -18.14 -15.46 -7.56
CA LYS A 94 -18.87 -16.61 -8.11
C LYS A 94 -20.32 -16.27 -8.47
N THR A 95 -20.95 -15.35 -7.72
CA THR A 95 -22.32 -14.87 -7.99
C THR A 95 -22.36 -13.66 -8.94
N GLY A 96 -21.24 -13.29 -9.57
CA GLY A 96 -21.16 -12.22 -10.58
C GLY A 96 -21.13 -10.79 -10.02
N HIS A 97 -20.91 -10.61 -8.72
CA HIS A 97 -20.92 -9.33 -8.03
C HIS A 97 -19.50 -8.83 -7.72
N ASP A 98 -18.74 -8.56 -8.78
CA ASP A 98 -17.32 -8.17 -8.69
C ASP A 98 -17.09 -6.87 -7.90
N ASP A 99 -18.03 -5.91 -7.99
CA ASP A 99 -17.95 -4.65 -7.24
C ASP A 99 -18.06 -4.88 -5.72
N ASP A 100 -18.92 -5.81 -5.31
CA ASP A 100 -19.08 -6.17 -3.90
C ASP A 100 -17.88 -6.96 -3.39
N ALA A 101 -17.31 -7.85 -4.20
CA ALA A 101 -16.04 -8.50 -3.90
C ALA A 101 -14.91 -7.48 -3.69
N ARG A 102 -14.83 -6.44 -4.54
CA ARG A 102 -13.85 -5.36 -4.38
C ARG A 102 -14.07 -4.59 -3.09
N ARG A 103 -15.32 -4.30 -2.70
CA ARG A 103 -15.65 -3.64 -1.42
C ARG A 103 -15.20 -4.46 -0.22
N VAL A 104 -15.38 -5.79 -0.25
CA VAL A 104 -14.90 -6.70 0.81
C VAL A 104 -13.38 -6.66 0.93
N LEU A 105 -12.64 -6.74 -0.19
CA LEU A 105 -11.18 -6.68 -0.18
C LEU A 105 -10.64 -5.31 0.27
N LEU A 106 -11.34 -4.22 -0.04
CA LEU A 106 -11.04 -2.90 0.51
C LEU A 106 -11.26 -2.86 2.02
N ALA A 107 -12.33 -3.47 2.53
CA ALA A 107 -12.57 -3.58 3.96
C ALA A 107 -11.47 -4.39 4.68
N LYS A 108 -11.02 -5.50 4.09
CA LYS A 108 -9.85 -6.28 4.56
C LYS A 108 -8.61 -5.40 4.71
N GLN A 109 -8.29 -4.62 3.68
CA GLN A 109 -7.14 -3.71 3.70
C GLN A 109 -7.29 -2.60 4.76
N ARG A 110 -8.49 -2.03 4.93
CA ARG A 110 -8.75 -1.02 5.97
C ARG A 110 -8.59 -1.61 7.38
N HIS A 111 -9.09 -2.81 7.62
CA HIS A 111 -8.94 -3.49 8.90
C HIS A 111 -7.47 -3.80 9.21
N ARG A 112 -6.72 -4.34 8.23
CA ARG A 112 -5.27 -4.55 8.36
C ARG A 112 -4.52 -3.26 8.68
N ARG A 113 -4.89 -2.15 8.01
CA ARG A 113 -4.29 -0.84 8.27
C ARG A 113 -4.59 -0.31 9.66
N GLN A 114 -5.72 -0.65 10.27
CA GLN A 114 -6.05 -0.26 11.65
C GLN A 114 -5.18 -0.97 12.69
N MET A 115 -4.64 -2.15 12.35
CA MET A 115 -3.70 -2.88 13.20
C MET A 115 -2.23 -2.49 13.00
N LEU A 116 -1.90 -1.74 11.95
CA LEU A 116 -0.55 -1.19 11.78
C LEU A 116 -0.35 -0.04 12.77
N SER A 117 0.77 -0.07 13.49
CA SER A 117 1.13 1.02 14.40
C SER A 117 1.16 2.36 13.65
N PRO A 118 0.85 3.49 14.33
CA PRO A 118 0.96 4.81 13.73
C PRO A 118 2.33 5.06 13.10
N ALA A 119 3.39 4.50 13.70
CA ALA A 119 4.75 4.51 13.19
C ALA A 119 4.90 3.74 11.87
N ALA A 120 4.31 2.55 11.74
CA ALA A 120 4.33 1.78 10.49
C ALA A 120 3.54 2.48 9.36
N ARG A 121 2.48 3.22 9.70
CA ARG A 121 1.76 4.07 8.73
C ARG A 121 2.62 5.25 8.28
N ALA A 122 3.25 5.97 9.20
CA ALA A 122 4.15 7.08 8.86
C ALA A 122 5.35 6.60 8.03
N TRP A 123 5.94 5.47 8.41
CA TRP A 123 7.00 4.80 7.64
C TRP A 123 6.53 4.37 6.25
N GLY A 124 5.31 3.83 6.13
CA GLY A 124 4.69 3.50 4.84
C GLY A 124 4.48 4.72 3.95
N TYR A 125 4.02 5.85 4.49
CA TYR A 125 3.91 7.10 3.73
C TYR A 125 5.28 7.66 3.31
N LEU A 126 6.28 7.55 4.19
CA LEU A 126 7.64 7.99 3.90
C LEU A 126 8.27 7.12 2.80
N LEU A 127 8.04 5.81 2.82
CA LEU A 127 8.43 4.86 1.77
C LEU A 127 7.64 5.06 0.47
N ASP A 128 6.34 5.37 0.52
CA ASP A 128 5.56 5.68 -0.67
C ASP A 128 6.02 6.99 -1.33
N LEU A 129 6.47 7.97 -0.54
CA LEU A 129 7.07 9.22 -1.02
C LEU A 129 8.48 9.03 -1.61
N THR A 130 9.29 8.15 -1.01
CA THR A 130 10.72 8.02 -1.34
C THR A 130 11.04 6.87 -2.30
N VAL A 131 10.33 5.74 -2.20
CA VAL A 131 10.68 4.49 -2.89
C VAL A 131 9.66 4.11 -3.97
N GLY A 132 8.42 4.60 -3.90
CA GLY A 132 7.42 4.48 -4.96
C GLY A 132 7.44 3.11 -5.67
N TYR A 133 7.08 2.04 -4.97
CA TYR A 133 7.12 0.66 -5.46
C TYR A 133 6.57 0.53 -6.91
N GLY A 134 7.49 0.42 -7.87
CA GLY A 134 7.30 -0.20 -9.19
C GLY A 134 6.28 0.41 -10.17
N TYR A 135 5.69 1.59 -9.91
CA TYR A 135 4.62 2.12 -10.79
C TYR A 135 4.80 3.54 -11.31
N ARG A 136 5.83 4.29 -10.90
CA ARG A 136 5.91 5.73 -11.21
C ARG A 136 7.35 6.23 -11.44
N PRO A 137 7.99 5.87 -12.58
CA PRO A 137 9.32 6.37 -12.94
C PRO A 137 9.41 7.91 -12.97
N TRP A 138 8.28 8.61 -13.17
CA TRP A 138 8.22 10.07 -13.12
C TRP A 138 8.58 10.67 -11.75
N LEU A 139 8.44 9.93 -10.64
CA LEU A 139 8.83 10.42 -9.31
C LEU A 139 10.34 10.63 -9.18
N ALA A 140 11.16 9.81 -9.85
CA ALA A 140 12.60 10.04 -9.90
C ALA A 140 12.93 11.38 -10.58
N GLY A 141 12.17 11.74 -11.63
CA GLY A 141 12.27 13.04 -12.29
C GLY A 141 11.85 14.19 -11.37
N VAL A 142 10.79 14.02 -10.58
CA VAL A 142 10.36 15.04 -9.59
C VAL A 142 11.40 15.23 -8.49
N TRP A 143 11.94 14.14 -7.93
CA TRP A 143 13.00 14.23 -6.92
C TRP A 143 14.27 14.84 -7.48
N LEU A 144 14.68 14.48 -8.70
CA LEU A 144 15.79 15.11 -9.39
C LEU A 144 15.56 16.62 -9.50
N LEU A 145 14.40 17.05 -10.01
CA LEU A 145 14.06 18.46 -10.17
C LEU A 145 14.03 19.21 -8.83
N ALA A 146 13.43 18.62 -7.79
CA ALA A 146 13.37 19.22 -6.46
C ALA A 146 14.75 19.37 -5.82
N LEU A 147 15.60 18.33 -5.88
CA LEU A 147 16.97 18.36 -5.35
C LEU A 147 17.86 19.30 -6.17
N THR A 148 17.68 19.35 -7.49
CA THR A 148 18.36 20.32 -8.36
C THR A 148 18.00 21.74 -7.98
N LEU A 149 16.71 22.05 -7.79
CA LEU A 149 16.27 23.38 -7.38
C LEU A 149 16.84 23.75 -6.01
N LEU A 150 16.74 22.85 -5.04
CA LEU A 150 17.26 23.06 -3.68
C LEU A 150 18.77 23.33 -3.69
N GLY A 151 19.56 22.48 -4.34
CA GLY A 151 21.01 22.66 -4.43
C GLY A 151 21.39 23.94 -5.19
N THR A 152 20.68 24.26 -6.27
CA THR A 152 20.91 25.50 -7.04
C THR A 152 20.72 26.74 -6.17
N LEU A 153 19.65 26.78 -5.37
CA LEU A 153 19.36 27.90 -4.46
C LEU A 153 20.40 27.99 -3.34
N ILE A 154 20.72 26.87 -2.69
CA ILE A 154 21.66 26.85 -1.55
C ILE A 154 23.08 27.19 -2.03
N PHE A 155 23.58 26.53 -3.07
CA PHE A 155 24.91 26.76 -3.58
C PHE A 155 25.04 28.10 -4.31
N GLY A 156 23.95 28.61 -4.91
CA GLY A 156 23.93 29.94 -5.51
C GLY A 156 24.00 31.07 -4.49
N ALA A 157 23.57 30.82 -3.25
CA ALA A 157 23.69 31.78 -2.15
C ALA A 157 25.09 31.80 -1.50
N HIS A 158 26.02 30.94 -1.93
CA HIS A 158 27.34 30.79 -1.32
C HIS A 158 28.45 30.81 -2.38
N SER A 159 29.66 31.16 -1.96
CA SER A 159 30.84 31.16 -2.83
C SER A 159 31.69 29.91 -2.57
N PRO A 160 31.89 29.03 -3.58
CA PRO A 160 32.77 27.87 -3.44
C PRO A 160 34.24 28.25 -3.60
N THR A 161 35.11 27.31 -3.23
CA THR A 161 36.56 27.46 -3.41
C THR A 161 37.02 26.64 -4.63
N PRO A 162 37.86 27.19 -5.52
CA PRO A 162 38.39 26.45 -6.64
C PRO A 162 39.41 25.40 -6.15
N ALA A 163 39.28 24.17 -6.64
CA ALA A 163 40.20 23.08 -6.31
C ALA A 163 41.61 23.30 -6.88
N LYS A 164 41.70 23.98 -8.04
CA LYS A 164 42.95 24.44 -8.64
C LYS A 164 42.82 25.89 -9.08
N ARG A 165 43.80 26.73 -8.72
CA ARG A 165 43.78 28.15 -9.08
C ARG A 165 44.03 28.32 -10.58
N GLY A 166 43.15 29.07 -11.26
CA GLY A 166 43.30 29.41 -12.67
C GLY A 166 42.86 28.33 -13.67
N GLU A 167 42.33 27.20 -13.20
CA GLU A 167 41.81 26.11 -14.04
C GLU A 167 40.31 25.90 -13.78
N GLY A 168 39.56 25.55 -14.83
CA GLY A 168 38.15 25.17 -14.74
C GLY A 168 37.16 26.25 -15.24
N ALA A 169 35.93 25.81 -15.53
CA ALA A 169 34.85 26.72 -15.92
C ALA A 169 34.36 27.54 -14.71
N PRO A 170 33.84 28.77 -14.91
CA PRO A 170 33.22 29.55 -13.86
C PRO A 170 32.15 28.74 -13.11
N PHE A 171 32.03 28.96 -11.81
CA PHE A 171 31.06 28.25 -11.00
C PHE A 171 29.64 28.56 -11.45
N GLN A 172 28.87 27.50 -11.75
CA GLN A 172 27.45 27.61 -12.10
C GLN A 172 26.65 26.71 -11.15
N PRO A 173 25.86 27.28 -10.22
CA PRO A 173 25.18 26.50 -9.16
C PRO A 173 24.27 25.40 -9.70
N LEU A 174 23.53 25.69 -10.78
CA LEU A 174 22.65 24.72 -11.44
C LEU A 174 23.44 23.54 -12.02
N VAL A 175 24.47 23.85 -12.80
CA VAL A 175 25.32 22.85 -13.46
C VAL A 175 26.09 22.04 -12.43
N TYR A 176 26.63 22.67 -11.39
CA TYR A 176 27.26 21.99 -10.27
C TYR A 176 26.30 21.02 -9.58
N THR A 177 25.07 21.46 -9.27
CA THR A 177 24.08 20.59 -8.61
C THR A 177 23.69 19.41 -9.50
N LEU A 178 23.51 19.63 -10.81
CA LEU A 178 23.26 18.55 -11.76
C LEU A 178 24.47 17.60 -11.88
N ASP A 179 25.69 18.11 -11.87
CA ASP A 179 26.94 17.32 -11.93
C ASP A 179 27.13 16.44 -10.68
N LEU A 180 26.57 16.85 -9.53
CA LEU A 180 26.51 16.03 -8.32
C LEU A 180 25.42 14.94 -8.43
N LEU A 181 24.24 15.28 -8.93
CA LEU A 181 23.08 14.36 -8.99
C LEU A 181 23.15 13.37 -10.16
N ILE A 182 23.87 13.70 -11.23
CA ILE A 182 24.03 12.86 -12.42
C ILE A 182 25.43 12.21 -12.32
N PRO A 183 25.52 10.95 -11.88
CA PRO A 183 26.82 10.33 -11.62
C PRO A 183 27.62 10.06 -12.90
N ILE A 184 26.93 9.91 -14.05
CA ILE A 184 27.48 9.50 -15.34
C ILE A 184 27.72 10.73 -16.22
N GLY A 185 28.95 10.86 -16.74
CA GLY A 185 29.33 11.99 -17.61
C GLY A 185 29.46 13.28 -16.81
N GLY A 186 30.64 13.50 -16.21
CA GLY A 186 30.88 14.71 -15.43
C GLY A 186 30.79 15.98 -16.28
N LEU A 187 30.09 17.00 -15.78
CA LEU A 187 29.98 18.33 -16.41
C LEU A 187 31.17 19.25 -16.07
N GLY A 188 32.15 18.72 -15.33
CA GLY A 188 33.41 19.40 -15.01
C GLY A 188 33.33 20.40 -13.85
N GLN A 189 32.19 20.49 -13.16
CA GLN A 189 31.98 21.41 -12.02
C GLN A 189 32.32 20.71 -10.69
N ARG A 190 31.91 19.45 -10.50
CA ARG A 190 32.00 18.74 -9.21
C ARG A 190 33.43 18.51 -8.71
N THR A 191 34.39 18.42 -9.62
CA THR A 191 35.82 18.24 -9.30
C THR A 191 36.60 19.55 -9.31
N ALA A 192 36.05 20.59 -9.94
CA ALA A 192 36.68 21.91 -10.02
C ALA A 192 36.42 22.76 -8.77
N TRP A 193 35.36 22.45 -8.01
CA TRP A 193 34.89 23.27 -6.89
C TRP A 193 34.63 22.43 -5.65
N TYR A 194 35.01 22.97 -4.49
CA TYR A 194 34.73 22.38 -3.18
C TYR A 194 34.26 23.43 -2.17
N TRP A 195 33.63 22.98 -1.08
CA TRP A 195 33.11 23.85 -0.03
C TRP A 195 33.98 23.77 1.21
N SER A 196 34.47 24.93 1.69
CA SER A 196 35.17 25.05 2.97
C SER A 196 34.23 24.93 4.16
N ASN A 197 32.95 25.28 3.96
CA ASN A 197 31.90 25.07 4.95
C ASN A 197 31.52 23.58 5.00
N HIS A 198 31.66 22.97 6.18
CA HIS A 198 31.41 21.55 6.39
C HIS A 198 29.96 21.14 6.06
N SER A 199 28.98 21.96 6.39
CA SER A 199 27.57 21.66 6.12
C SER A 199 27.26 21.63 4.63
N LEU A 200 27.82 22.56 3.85
CA LEU A 200 27.66 22.59 2.39
C LEU A 200 28.41 21.44 1.71
N GLN A 201 29.58 21.06 2.24
CA GLN A 201 30.32 19.91 1.73
C GLN A 201 29.55 18.60 1.98
N TRP A 202 28.97 18.43 3.17
CA TRP A 202 28.10 17.28 3.46
C TRP A 202 26.85 17.27 2.59
N LEU A 203 26.23 18.43 2.33
CA LEU A 203 25.13 18.53 1.38
C LEU A 203 25.53 18.04 -0.01
N ALA A 204 26.73 18.41 -0.50
CA ALA A 204 27.24 17.93 -1.78
C ALA A 204 27.40 16.41 -1.80
N TYR A 205 27.94 15.80 -0.73
CA TYR A 205 28.04 14.34 -0.61
C TYR A 205 26.68 13.64 -0.56
N LEU A 206 25.71 14.21 0.15
CA LEU A 206 24.35 13.69 0.19
C LEU A 206 23.70 13.73 -1.21
N LEU A 207 23.86 14.83 -1.95
CA LEU A 207 23.37 14.94 -3.32
C LEU A 207 24.01 13.91 -4.25
N ILE A 208 25.31 13.62 -4.11
CA ILE A 208 25.97 12.52 -4.85
C ILE A 208 25.34 11.17 -4.52
N ALA A 209 25.13 10.88 -3.24
CA ALA A 209 24.51 9.62 -2.81
C ALA A 209 23.08 9.47 -3.35
N PHE A 210 22.28 10.54 -3.30
CA PHE A 210 20.93 10.56 -3.88
C PHE A 210 20.96 10.40 -5.41
N GLY A 211 21.95 10.97 -6.10
CA GLY A 211 22.14 10.78 -7.55
C GLY A 211 22.32 9.32 -7.96
N TRP A 212 23.12 8.58 -7.21
CA TRP A 212 23.26 7.13 -7.39
C TRP A 212 21.97 6.35 -7.08
N MET A 213 21.26 6.71 -6.01
CA MET A 213 19.96 6.11 -5.69
C MET A 213 18.92 6.35 -6.80
N LEU A 214 18.82 7.57 -7.33
CA LEU A 214 17.89 7.90 -8.40
C LEU A 214 18.24 7.15 -9.69
N THR A 215 19.53 7.07 -10.04
CA THR A 215 19.99 6.36 -11.23
C THR A 215 19.66 4.85 -11.15
N THR A 216 19.93 4.22 -10.00
CA THR A 216 19.60 2.79 -9.80
C THR A 216 18.08 2.55 -9.83
N ALA A 217 17.29 3.46 -9.26
CA ALA A 217 15.82 3.37 -9.31
C ALA A 217 15.28 3.45 -10.75
N VAL A 218 15.83 4.33 -11.59
CA VAL A 218 15.46 4.45 -13.01
C VAL A 218 15.83 3.18 -13.78
N ILE A 219 17.05 2.67 -13.63
CA ILE A 219 17.50 1.43 -14.30
C ILE A 219 16.61 0.25 -13.88
N ALA A 220 16.32 0.10 -12.58
CA ALA A 220 15.43 -0.95 -12.07
C ALA A 220 14.01 -0.82 -12.64
N GLY A 221 13.49 0.42 -12.77
CA GLY A 221 12.19 0.70 -13.37
C GLY A 221 12.11 0.28 -14.84
N VAL A 222 13.10 0.67 -15.65
CA VAL A 222 13.14 0.37 -17.10
C VAL A 222 13.27 -1.14 -17.35
N THR A 223 14.19 -1.82 -16.67
CA THR A 223 14.37 -3.28 -16.81
C THR A 223 13.08 -4.04 -16.52
N ARG A 224 12.33 -3.62 -15.51
CA ARG A 224 11.07 -4.27 -15.13
C ARG A 224 9.93 -4.02 -16.11
N THR A 225 9.89 -2.85 -16.76
CA THR A 225 8.90 -2.59 -17.83
C THR A 225 9.17 -3.44 -19.07
N LEU A 226 10.44 -3.71 -19.38
CA LEU A 226 10.83 -4.54 -20.51
C LEU A 226 10.53 -6.03 -20.29
N GLN A 227 10.62 -6.52 -19.05
CA GLN A 227 10.30 -7.91 -18.69
C GLN A 227 8.79 -8.23 -18.61
N LYS A 228 7.93 -7.22 -18.72
CA LYS A 228 6.46 -7.39 -18.68
C LYS A 228 5.81 -7.45 -20.06
N ASN A 229 6.59 -7.32 -21.12
CA ASN A 229 6.20 -7.54 -22.52
C ASN A 229 6.92 -8.78 -23.06
#